data_AF-A0A386C796-F1
#
_entry.id   AF-A0A386C796-F1
#
_cell.length_a   1.000
_cell.length_b   1.000
_cell.length_c   1.000
_cell.angle_alpha   90.00
_cell.angle_beta   90.00
_cell.angle_gamma   90.00
#
_symmetry.space_group_name_H-M   'P 1'
#
loop_
_entity.id
_entity.type
_entity.pdbx_description
1 polymer ?
#
loop_
_entity_poly.entity_id
_entity_poly.type
_entity_poly.pdbx_seq_one_letter_code
_entity_poly.pdbx_strand_id
1 'polypeptide(L)' 'WMERFVIIITSLHRDFLPSSWGMYYPTRWDWATLLGTIGFFTFCFLLFVRLLPGISISEMRELVHEQLGAKEREAA' A
#
# COMPACT_ATOMS: atom_id res chain seq x y z
N TRP A 1 4.32 -9.01 5.54
CA TRP A 1 5.57 -8.40 6.05
C TRP A 1 6.41 -9.40 6.83
N MET A 2 5.87 -10.01 7.91
CA MET A 2 6.60 -11.03 8.69
C MET A 2 7.10 -12.22 7.85
N GLU A 3 6.29 -12.74 6.92
CA GLU A 3 6.72 -13.78 5.98
C GLU A 3 8.02 -13.40 5.24
N ARG A 4 8.10 -12.18 4.72
CA ARG A 4 9.27 -11.68 3.98
C ARG A 4 10.46 -11.43 4.91
N PHE A 5 10.21 -10.92 6.11
CA PHE A 5 11.22 -10.75 7.15
C PHE A 5 11.86 -12.10 7.51
N VAL A 6 11.06 -13.14 7.73
CA VAL A 6 11.52 -14.49 8.04
C VAL A 6 12.34 -15.04 6.87
N ILE A 7 11.80 -15.07 5.65
CA ILE A 7 12.50 -15.61 4.47
C ILE A 7 13.89 -14.98 4.30
N ILE A 8 14.00 -13.65 4.40
CA ILE A 8 15.26 -12.94 4.20
C ILE A 8 16.24 -13.23 5.34
N ILE A 9 15.83 -13.08 6.60
CA ILE A 9 16.76 -13.18 7.74
C ILE A 9 17.16 -14.63 8.00
N THR A 10 16.24 -15.59 7.93
CA THR A 10 16.59 -16.99 8.19
C THR A 10 17.47 -17.57 7.08
N SER A 11 17.29 -17.11 5.83
CA SER A 11 18.16 -17.51 4.73
C SER A 11 19.58 -16.98 4.90
N LEU A 12 19.75 -15.77 5.47
CA LEU A 12 21.06 -15.14 5.61
C LEU A 12 21.77 -15.49 6.93
N HIS A 13 21.01 -15.86 7.96
CA HIS A 13 21.55 -16.19 9.28
C HIS A 13 22.49 -17.41 9.25
N ARG A 14 22.24 -18.36 8.34
CA ARG A 14 23.05 -19.58 8.14
C ARG A 14 23.49 -19.73 6.70
N ASP A 15 24.58 -19.07 6.37
CA ASP A 15 25.22 -19.16 5.05
C ASP A 15 26.21 -20.34 4.96
N PHE A 16 26.74 -20.59 3.75
CA PHE A 16 27.62 -21.72 3.41
C PHE A 16 28.91 -21.79 4.24
N LEU A 17 29.45 -20.66 4.71
CA LEU A 17 30.62 -20.61 5.60
C LEU A 17 30.20 -20.43 7.06
N PRO A 18 30.61 -21.34 7.98
CA PRO A 18 30.27 -21.22 9.41
C PRO A 18 30.82 -19.97 10.10
N SER A 19 31.89 -19.37 9.57
CA SER A 19 32.47 -18.13 10.11
C SER A 19 31.59 -16.90 9.87
N SER A 20 30.66 -16.97 8.92
CA SER A 20 29.79 -15.85 8.52
C SER A 20 28.41 -15.89 9.19
N TRP A 21 28.18 -16.81 10.12
CA TRP A 21 26.93 -16.89 10.85
C TRP A 21 26.78 -15.69 11.79
N GLY A 22 25.70 -14.93 11.61
CA GLY A 22 25.43 -13.74 12.41
C GLY A 22 23.95 -13.57 12.66
N MET A 23 23.57 -13.20 13.89
CA MET A 23 22.18 -12.91 14.26
C MET A 23 21.83 -11.47 13.87
N TYR A 24 20.69 -11.26 13.22
CA TYR A 24 20.15 -9.93 12.97
C TYR A 24 19.34 -9.45 14.17
N TYR A 25 19.68 -8.27 14.69
CA TYR A 25 18.90 -7.57 15.70
C TYR A 25 18.50 -6.20 15.14
N PRO A 26 17.19 -5.93 14.98
CA PRO A 26 16.75 -4.65 14.45
C PRO A 26 17.09 -3.54 15.43
N THR A 27 17.67 -2.47 14.90
CA THR A 27 18.01 -1.27 15.65
C THR A 27 16.82 -0.31 15.69
N ARG A 28 16.91 0.71 16.55
CA ARG A 28 15.90 1.79 16.61
C ARG A 28 15.67 2.47 15.26
N TRP A 29 16.66 2.47 14.38
CA TRP A 29 16.56 3.10 13.06
C TRP A 29 15.75 2.25 12.08
N ASP A 30 15.87 0.92 12.12
CA ASP A 30 15.07 0.01 11.29
C ASP A 30 13.57 0.21 11.56
N TRP A 31 13.19 0.30 12.84
CA TRP A 31 11.82 0.59 13.26
C TRP A 31 11.38 2.00 12.91
N ALA A 32 12.25 3.01 13.09
CA ALA A 32 11.94 4.39 12.74
C ALA A 32 11.69 4.55 11.23
N THR A 33 12.46 3.87 10.38
CA THR A 33 12.26 3.89 8.92
C THR A 33 10.99 3.15 8.52
N LEU A 34 10.69 2.01 9.14
CA LEU A 34 9.44 1.29 8.89
C LEU A 34 8.22 2.14 9.25
N LEU A 35 8.19 2.71 10.46
CA LEU A 35 7.09 3.58 10.89
C LEU A 35 7.06 4.89 10.11
N GLY A 36 8.22 5.45 9.78
CA GLY A 36 8.35 6.67 8.99
C GLY A 36 7.77 6.54 7.59
N THR A 37 7.97 5.40 6.91
CA THR A 37 7.38 5.17 5.59
C THR A 37 5.86 4.99 5.64
N ILE A 38 5.33 4.33 6.68
CA ILE A 38 3.88 4.24 6.93
C ILE A 38 3.31 5.65 7.17
N GLY A 39 3.93 6.43 8.07
CA GLY A 39 3.51 7.79 8.37
C GLY A 39 3.58 8.71 7.16
N PHE A 40 4.64 8.62 6.36
CA PHE A 40 4.80 9.39 5.13
C PHE A 40 3.75 9.01 4.08
N PHE A 41 3.48 7.72 3.89
CA PHE A 41 2.40 7.27 3.00
C PHE A 41 1.04 7.80 3.46
N THR A 42 0.70 7.64 4.74
CA THR A 42 -0.56 8.14 5.29
C THR A 42 -0.66 9.66 5.19
N PHE A 43 0.43 10.39 5.44
CA PHE A 43 0.49 11.84 5.28
C PHE A 43 0.18 12.26 3.83
N CYS A 44 0.86 11.66 2.86
CA CYS A 44 0.60 11.92 1.43
C CYS A 44 -0.82 11.50 1.02
N PHE A 45 -1.34 10.39 1.55
CA PHE A 45 -2.71 9.94 1.30
C PHE A 45 -3.75 10.92 1.87
N LEU A 46 -3.55 11.43 3.08
CA LEU A 46 -4.43 12.44 3.66
C LEU A 46 -4.37 13.77 2.88
N LEU A 47 -3.19 14.18 2.43
CA LEU A 47 -3.05 15.32 1.52
C LEU A 47 -3.79 15.07 0.20
N PHE A 48 -3.68 13.89 -0.38
CA PHE A 48 -4.41 13.52 -1.60
C PHE A 48 -5.92 13.65 -1.40
N VAL A 49 -6.48 13.05 -0.34
CA VAL A 49 -7.92 13.13 -0.04
C VAL A 49 -8.39 14.57 0.20
N ARG A 50 -7.54 15.42 0.78
CA ARG A 50 -7.91 16.81 1.08
C ARG A 50 -7.81 17.75 -0.12
N LEU A 51 -6.88 17.50 -1.05
CA LEU A 51 -6.58 18.38 -2.17
C LEU A 51 -7.22 17.94 -3.48
N LEU A 52 -7.45 16.64 -3.67
CA LEU A 52 -7.90 16.06 -4.92
C LEU A 52 -9.18 15.22 -4.71
N PRO A 53 -10.11 15.20 -5.67
CA PRO A 53 -11.26 14.31 -5.62
C PRO A 53 -10.80 12.85 -5.81
N GLY A 54 -11.16 11.98 -4.87
CA GLY A 54 -10.78 10.56 -4.89
C GLY A 54 -11.50 9.72 -5.94
N ILE A 55 -12.53 10.27 -6.59
CA ILE A 55 -13.32 9.62 -7.64
C ILE A 55 -13.26 10.49 -8.90
N SER A 56 -13.09 9.85 -10.06
CA SER A 56 -13.13 10.54 -11.35
C SER A 56 -14.53 11.09 -11.64
N ILE A 57 -14.66 12.42 -11.72
CA ILE A 57 -15.95 13.09 -11.97
C ILE A 57 -16.43 12.88 -13.41
N SER A 58 -15.53 12.71 -14.39
CA SER A 58 -15.91 12.49 -15.79
C SER A 58 -16.63 11.15 -15.95
N GLU A 59 -16.03 10.08 -15.45
CA GLU A 59 -16.59 8.71 -15.51
C GLU A 59 -17.92 8.63 -14.76
N MET A 60 -18.00 9.25 -13.58
CA MET A 60 -19.23 9.26 -12.79
C MET A 60 -20.39 9.95 -13.53
N ARG A 61 -20.12 10.99 -14.32
CA ARG A 61 -21.17 11.69 -15.10
C ARG A 61 -21.67 10.83 -16.26
N GLU A 62 -20.79 10.11 -16.93
CA GLU A 62 -21.14 9.20 -18.01
C GLU A 62 -21.98 8.02 -17.51
N LEU A 63 -21.57 7.39 -16.41
CA LEU A 63 -22.31 6.31 -15.76
C LEU A 63 -23.73 6.71 -15.35
N VAL A 64 -23.90 7.92 -14.79
CA VAL A 64 -25.24 8.42 -14.42
C VAL A 64 -26.12 8.61 -15.66
N HIS A 65 -25.55 9.07 -16.78
CA HIS A 65 -26.29 9.26 -18.02
C HIS A 65 -26.75 7.92 -18.62
N GLU A 66 -25.86 6.93 -18.63
CA GLU A 66 -26.20 5.57 -19.07
C GLU A 66 -27.29 4.93 -18.20
N GLN A 67 -27.16 5.05 -16.88
CA GLN A 67 -28.15 4.54 -15.91
C GLN A 67 -29.54 5.18 -16.10
N LEU A 68 -29.61 6.50 -16.35
CA LEU A 68 -30.88 7.17 -16.63
C LEU A 68 -31.50 6.67 -17.94
N GLY A 69 -30.71 6.58 -19.01
CA GLY A 69 -31.21 6.11 -20.31
C GLY A 69 -31.68 4.65 -20.29
N ALA A 70 -31.04 3.79 -19.50
CA ALA A 70 -31.49 2.42 -19.28
C ALA A 70 -32.85 2.37 -18.57
N LYS A 71 -33.03 3.22 -17.54
CA LYS A 71 -34.27 3.29 -16.76
C LYS A 71 -35.46 3.80 -17.57
N GLU A 72 -35.24 4.75 -18.48
CA GLU A 72 -36.28 5.24 -19.40
C GLU A 72 -36.73 4.18 -20.40
N ARG A 73 -35.82 3.32 -20.86
CA ARG A 73 -36.14 2.20 -21.77
C ARG A 73 -36.93 1.09 -21.08
N GLU A 74 -36.71 0.88 -19.78
CA GLU A 74 -37.40 -0.15 -18.99
C GLU A 74 -38.82 0.29 -18.57
N ALA A 75 -39.07 1.61 -18.53
CA ALA A 75 -40.36 2.20 -18.22
C ALA A 75 -41.29 2.38 -19.44
N ALA A 76 -40.80 2.13 -20.65
CA ALA A 76 -41.50 2.25 -21.93
C ALA A 76 -41.91 0.86 -22.46
#